data_AF-A0AAJ2TEV8-F1
#
_entry.id   AF-A0AAJ2TEV8-F1
#
_cell.length_a   1.000
_cell.length_b   1.000
_cell.length_c   1.000
_cell.angle_alpha   90.00
_cell.angle_beta   90.00
_cell.angle_gamma   90.00
#
_symmetry.space_group_name_H-M   'P 1'
#
loop_
_entity.id
_entity.type
_entity.pdbx_description
1 polymer ?
#
loop_
_entity_poly.entity_id
_entity_poly.type
_entity_poly.pdbx_seq_one_letter_code
_entity_poly.pdbx_strand_id
1 'polypeptide(L)'
;MKKFLTLFKIEGKLNLRSIDGIFFGVCMPLGIMLLIGLIAGDNPATDGAGYTLVESSFAALVAVAICATAFMGIPLTIADYRDKKILKHFFVTPVSPMMLLWTHAVICMLLSIVSALLIYGVARLFFGYQLIGSPLFFVGSYFLVMVSMYSLGLLIASLCRTVKMANLVCSVVYFPMLFLSGATIPFEIFPEPLQFVAGFLPLTQGIKLLKASSLGLEVNLLVPLLVLFGALILGILLSMRFFRWE
;
A
#
# COMPACT_ATOMS: atom_id res chain seq x y z
N MET A 1 -18.38 1.03 21.47
CA MET A 1 -18.24 2.12 20.48
C MET A 1 -17.41 3.31 21.00
N LYS A 2 -17.75 3.96 22.12
CA LYS A 2 -16.97 5.12 22.64
C LYS A 2 -15.46 4.89 22.80
N LYS A 3 -15.03 3.71 23.28
CA LYS A 3 -13.61 3.36 23.50
C LYS A 3 -12.78 3.37 22.20
N PHE A 4 -13.29 2.72 21.14
CA PHE A 4 -12.63 2.67 19.84
C PHE A 4 -12.50 4.06 19.22
N LEU A 5 -13.57 4.87 19.25
CA LEU A 5 -13.53 6.24 18.74
C LEU A 5 -12.51 7.11 19.48
N THR A 6 -12.40 6.97 20.81
CA THR A 6 -11.39 7.70 21.59
C THR A 6 -9.97 7.28 21.18
N LEU A 7 -9.70 5.97 21.10
CA LEU A 7 -8.39 5.46 20.67
C LEU A 7 -8.06 5.92 19.25
N PHE A 8 -9.00 5.76 18.32
CA PHE A 8 -8.86 6.21 16.94
C PHE A 8 -8.56 7.71 16.82
N LYS A 9 -9.21 8.56 17.61
CA LYS A 9 -8.95 10.01 17.61
C LYS A 9 -7.55 10.33 18.13
N ILE A 10 -7.09 9.65 19.17
CA ILE A 10 -5.76 9.87 19.76
C ILE A 10 -4.68 9.39 18.80
N GLU A 11 -4.79 8.14 18.35
CA GLU A 11 -3.83 7.52 17.44
C GLU A 11 -3.80 8.22 16.08
N GLY A 12 -4.96 8.66 15.57
CA GLY A 12 -5.03 9.45 14.33
C GLY A 12 -4.30 10.78 14.46
N LYS A 13 -4.41 11.45 15.62
CA LYS A 13 -3.67 12.69 15.88
C LYS A 13 -2.16 12.46 16.03
N LEU A 14 -1.76 11.33 16.61
CA LEU A 14 -0.35 10.94 16.70
C LEU A 14 0.22 10.61 15.32
N ASN A 15 -0.53 9.87 14.49
CA ASN A 15 -0.13 9.53 13.14
C ASN A 15 0.01 10.76 12.24
N LEU A 16 -0.89 11.76 12.40
CA LEU A 16 -0.74 13.04 11.70
C LEU A 16 0.49 13.85 12.14
N ARG A 17 1.06 13.55 13.32
CA ARG A 17 2.30 14.17 13.81
C ARG A 17 3.54 13.37 13.45
N SER A 18 3.41 12.09 13.10
CA SER A 18 4.51 11.29 12.56
C SER A 18 4.69 11.62 11.09
N ILE A 19 5.80 12.27 10.75
CA ILE A 19 6.05 12.75 9.40
C ILE A 19 6.27 11.60 8.41
N ASP A 20 6.79 10.46 8.87
CA ASP A 20 7.24 9.36 8.02
C ASP A 20 6.10 8.79 7.16
N GLY A 21 4.98 8.45 7.79
CA GLY A 21 3.83 7.87 7.10
C GLY A 21 3.21 8.82 6.06
N ILE A 22 3.12 10.12 6.39
CA ILE A 22 2.62 11.14 5.47
C ILE A 22 3.60 11.36 4.33
N PHE A 23 4.89 11.46 4.64
CA PHE A 23 5.92 11.73 3.65
C PHE A 23 6.02 10.60 2.63
N PHE A 24 6.23 9.36 3.07
CA PHE A 24 6.39 8.21 2.18
C PHE A 24 5.06 7.74 1.58
N GLY A 25 3.97 7.84 2.32
CA GLY A 25 2.66 7.36 1.89
C GLY A 25 1.87 8.34 1.01
N VAL A 26 2.12 9.65 1.15
CA VAL A 26 1.34 10.71 0.48
C VAL A 26 2.25 11.63 -0.33
N CYS A 27 3.19 12.31 0.32
CA CYS A 27 3.97 13.36 -0.35
C CYS A 27 4.86 12.81 -1.46
N MET A 28 5.52 11.67 -1.24
CA MET A 28 6.43 11.07 -2.22
C MET A 28 5.68 10.57 -3.47
N PRO A 29 4.64 9.71 -3.38
CA PRO A 29 3.87 9.30 -4.57
C PRO A 29 3.28 10.49 -5.34
N LEU A 30 2.80 11.51 -4.63
CA LEU A 30 2.27 12.73 -5.24
C LEU A 30 3.37 13.53 -5.96
N GLY A 31 4.54 13.69 -5.32
CA GLY A 31 5.69 14.36 -5.90
C GLY A 31 6.25 13.63 -7.12
N ILE A 32 6.28 12.30 -7.08
CA ILE A 32 6.67 11.47 -8.23
C ILE A 32 5.63 11.61 -9.36
N MET A 33 4.33 11.64 -9.05
CA MET A 33 3.29 11.89 -10.06
C MET A 33 3.50 13.22 -10.78
N LEU A 34 3.75 14.29 -10.02
CA LEU A 34 4.03 15.61 -10.58
C LEU A 34 5.30 15.59 -11.44
N LEU A 35 6.36 14.95 -10.95
CA LEU A 35 7.61 14.84 -11.70
C LEU A 35 7.41 14.08 -13.01
N ILE A 36 6.72 12.93 -12.98
CA ILE A 36 6.42 12.15 -14.18
C ILE A 36 5.59 12.99 -15.15
N GLY A 37 4.54 13.66 -14.68
CA GLY A 37 3.71 14.49 -15.55
C GLY A 37 4.45 15.69 -16.15
N LEU A 38 5.38 16.31 -15.39
CA LEU A 38 6.21 17.42 -15.90
C LEU A 38 7.25 16.96 -16.93
N ILE A 39 7.83 15.77 -16.75
CA ILE A 39 8.83 15.22 -17.67
C ILE A 39 8.15 14.64 -18.92
N ALA A 40 7.07 13.88 -18.72
CA ALA A 40 6.43 13.13 -19.78
C ALA A 40 5.43 13.96 -20.58
N GLY A 41 4.76 14.96 -19.98
CA GLY A 41 3.69 15.71 -20.63
C GLY A 41 2.64 14.79 -21.26
N ASP A 42 2.30 15.06 -22.52
CA ASP A 42 1.35 14.27 -23.33
C ASP A 42 2.01 13.12 -24.11
N ASN A 43 3.26 12.76 -23.79
CA ASN A 43 3.94 11.70 -24.52
C ASN A 43 3.29 10.32 -24.25
N PRO A 44 3.13 9.49 -25.29
CA PRO A 44 2.60 8.14 -25.15
C PRO A 44 3.50 7.29 -24.24
N ALA A 45 2.90 6.36 -23.48
CA ALA A 45 3.64 5.51 -22.55
C ALA A 45 4.65 4.59 -23.26
N THR A 46 4.36 4.23 -24.51
CA THR A 46 5.20 3.40 -25.39
C THR A 46 4.82 3.72 -26.83
N ASP A 47 5.70 3.53 -27.80
CA ASP A 47 5.39 3.72 -29.22
C ASP A 47 4.18 2.86 -29.62
N GLY A 48 3.08 3.51 -30.00
CA GLY A 48 1.81 2.85 -30.36
C GLY A 48 0.86 2.55 -29.20
N ALA A 49 1.17 2.94 -27.96
CA ALA A 49 0.24 2.82 -26.83
C ALA A 49 -0.89 3.86 -26.93
N GLY A 50 -2.14 3.42 -26.72
CA GLY A 50 -3.32 4.31 -26.66
C GLY A 50 -3.46 5.09 -25.35
N TYR A 51 -2.42 5.15 -24.52
CA TYR A 51 -2.39 5.83 -23.23
C TYR A 51 -1.02 6.46 -22.96
N THR A 52 -1.01 7.53 -22.16
CA THR A 52 0.16 8.32 -21.78
C THR A 52 0.95 7.68 -20.64
N LEU A 53 2.20 8.12 -20.46
CA LEU A 53 3.02 7.65 -19.33
C LEU A 53 2.36 7.97 -17.98
N VAL A 54 1.71 9.12 -17.88
CA VAL A 54 0.96 9.58 -16.70
C VAL A 54 -0.20 8.62 -16.39
N GLU A 55 -1.00 8.27 -17.39
CA GLU A 55 -2.11 7.32 -17.28
C GLU A 55 -1.63 5.94 -16.82
N SER A 56 -0.49 5.48 -17.33
CA SER A 56 0.09 4.20 -16.95
C SER A 56 0.66 4.20 -15.53
N SER A 57 1.21 5.33 -15.11
CA SER A 57 1.91 5.51 -13.82
C SER A 57 0.95 5.73 -12.66
N PHE A 58 -0.26 6.22 -12.93
CA PHE A 58 -1.31 6.41 -11.92
C PHE A 58 -1.54 5.13 -11.09
N ALA A 59 -1.76 3.99 -11.74
CA ALA A 59 -2.02 2.72 -11.07
C ALA A 59 -0.83 2.26 -10.22
N ALA A 60 0.39 2.42 -10.74
CA ALA A 60 1.62 2.09 -10.04
C ALA A 60 1.80 2.93 -8.78
N LEU A 61 1.65 4.26 -8.89
CA LEU A 61 1.83 5.18 -7.75
C LEU A 61 0.77 4.98 -6.67
N VAL A 62 -0.47 4.70 -7.04
CA VAL A 62 -1.53 4.36 -6.09
C VAL A 62 -1.21 3.05 -5.36
N ALA A 63 -0.75 2.01 -6.06
CA ALA A 63 -0.35 0.75 -5.45
C ALA A 63 0.88 0.90 -4.54
N VAL A 64 1.85 1.71 -4.95
CA VAL A 64 3.06 2.03 -4.16
C VAL A 64 2.67 2.81 -2.89
N ALA A 65 1.75 3.77 -2.98
CA ALA A 65 1.24 4.49 -1.81
C ALA A 65 0.55 3.55 -0.80
N ILE A 66 -0.27 2.61 -1.27
CA ILE A 66 -0.85 1.55 -0.42
C ILE A 66 0.26 0.75 0.26
N CYS A 67 1.26 0.30 -0.49
CA CYS A 67 2.34 -0.53 0.01
C CYS A 67 3.22 0.21 1.05
N ALA A 68 3.57 1.47 0.75
CA ALA A 68 4.34 2.33 1.64
C ALA A 68 3.61 2.58 2.97
N THR A 69 2.32 2.93 2.91
CA THR A 69 1.51 3.12 4.13
C THR A 69 1.30 1.81 4.91
N ALA A 70 1.17 0.67 4.23
CA ALA A 70 1.03 -0.64 4.87
C ALA A 70 2.30 -1.07 5.62
N PHE A 71 3.48 -0.91 4.99
CA PHE A 71 4.74 -1.44 5.54
C PHE A 71 5.47 -0.44 6.43
N MET A 72 5.39 0.86 6.15
CA MET A 72 6.03 1.88 6.98
C MET A 72 5.09 2.46 8.06
N GLY A 73 3.78 2.22 7.97
CA GLY A 73 2.82 2.70 8.96
C GLY A 73 2.69 1.77 10.18
N ILE A 74 2.05 0.62 9.97
CA ILE A 74 1.64 -0.27 11.06
C ILE A 74 2.84 -0.94 11.75
N PRO A 75 3.78 -1.61 11.03
CA PRO A 75 4.86 -2.35 11.67
C PRO A 75 5.76 -1.48 12.55
N LEU A 76 6.10 -0.29 12.06
CA LEU A 76 6.99 0.63 12.77
C LEU A 76 6.33 1.19 14.03
N THR A 77 5.06 1.58 13.94
CA THR A 77 4.32 2.11 15.09
C THR A 77 4.14 1.05 16.18
N ILE A 78 3.76 -0.18 15.80
CA ILE A 78 3.59 -1.28 16.75
C ILE A 78 4.93 -1.68 17.40
N ALA A 79 6.00 -1.73 16.61
CA ALA A 79 7.34 -2.01 17.13
C ALA A 79 7.82 -0.91 18.08
N ASP A 80 7.54 0.36 17.80
CA ASP A 80 7.86 1.49 18.68
C ASP A 80 7.10 1.41 20.00
N TYR A 81 5.82 1.04 19.96
CA TYR A 81 5.01 0.86 21.17
C TYR A 81 5.51 -0.31 22.02
N ARG A 82 6.04 -1.36 21.39
CA ARG A 82 6.66 -2.49 22.07
C ARG A 82 8.00 -2.10 22.70
N ASP A 83 8.87 -1.44 21.95
CA ASP A 83 10.18 -0.97 22.42
C ASP A 83 10.06 0.01 23.60
N LYS A 84 9.13 0.98 23.51
CA LYS A 84 8.85 1.96 24.57
C LYS A 84 8.02 1.39 25.72
N LYS A 85 7.66 0.10 25.69
CA LYS A 85 6.78 -0.57 26.67
C LYS A 85 5.42 0.14 26.84
N ILE A 86 4.97 0.88 25.83
CA ILE A 86 3.65 1.52 25.80
C ILE A 86 2.56 0.44 25.77
N LEU A 87 2.80 -0.69 25.10
CA LEU A 87 1.90 -1.84 25.11
C LEU A 87 1.61 -2.35 26.54
N LYS A 88 2.57 -2.29 27.47
CA LYS A 88 2.37 -2.68 28.88
C LYS A 88 1.40 -1.75 29.62
N HIS A 89 1.35 -0.47 29.24
CA HIS A 89 0.40 0.47 29.81
C HIS A 89 -1.01 0.20 29.27
N PHE A 90 -1.15 -0.22 28.01
CA PHE A 90 -2.45 -0.61 27.46
C PHE A 90 -3.06 -1.84 28.16
N PHE A 91 -2.27 -2.73 28.75
CA PHE A 91 -2.77 -3.89 29.52
C PHE A 91 -3.64 -3.51 30.73
N VAL A 92 -3.37 -2.38 31.37
CA VAL A 92 -4.17 -1.90 32.52
C VAL A 92 -5.34 -1.02 32.08
N THR A 93 -5.55 -0.86 30.77
CA THR A 93 -6.66 -0.11 30.17
C THR A 93 -7.68 -1.08 29.55
N PRO A 94 -8.92 -0.66 29.26
CA PRO A 94 -9.89 -1.50 28.57
C PRO A 94 -9.60 -1.70 27.06
N VAL A 95 -8.41 -1.36 26.58
CA VAL A 95 -8.00 -1.48 25.17
C VAL A 95 -7.39 -2.86 24.94
N SER A 96 -7.94 -3.58 23.95
CA SER A 96 -7.41 -4.88 23.51
C SER A 96 -6.37 -4.70 22.37
N PRO A 97 -5.52 -5.71 22.09
CA PRO A 97 -4.41 -5.60 21.13
C PRO A 97 -4.90 -5.56 19.68
N MET A 98 -5.65 -6.58 19.23
CA MET A 98 -7.08 -6.38 19.05
C MET A 98 -7.50 -5.06 18.39
N MET A 99 -8.06 -4.23 19.25
CA MET A 99 -8.53 -2.88 18.97
C MET A 99 -7.41 -1.94 18.50
N LEU A 100 -6.20 -2.05 19.07
CA LEU A 100 -5.06 -1.20 18.71
C LEU A 100 -4.58 -1.48 17.28
N LEU A 101 -4.40 -2.74 16.90
CA LEU A 101 -4.04 -3.15 15.54
C LEU A 101 -5.07 -2.68 14.51
N TRP A 102 -6.35 -2.92 14.77
CA TRP A 102 -7.42 -2.44 13.89
C TRP A 102 -7.46 -0.93 13.79
N THR A 103 -7.21 -0.22 14.90
CA THR A 103 -7.19 1.24 14.91
C THR A 103 -6.09 1.76 13.98
N HIS A 104 -4.86 1.26 14.12
CA HIS A 104 -3.75 1.65 13.23
C HIS A 104 -3.99 1.21 11.78
N ALA A 105 -4.52 0.01 11.56
CA ALA A 105 -4.86 -0.46 10.22
C ALA A 105 -5.85 0.50 9.54
N VAL A 106 -6.93 0.88 10.22
CA VAL A 106 -7.92 1.83 9.67
C VAL A 106 -7.32 3.20 9.45
N ILE A 107 -6.49 3.72 10.36
CA ILE A 107 -5.83 5.03 10.19
C ILE A 107 -4.93 5.03 8.96
N CYS A 108 -4.08 4.01 8.80
CA CYS A 108 -3.19 3.90 7.66
C CYS A 108 -4.00 3.69 6.35
N MET A 109 -5.06 2.87 6.36
CA MET A 109 -5.95 2.70 5.19
C MET A 109 -6.61 4.01 4.79
N LEU A 110 -7.04 4.84 5.75
CA LEU A 110 -7.57 6.17 5.45
C LEU A 110 -6.49 7.07 4.85
N LEU A 111 -5.25 6.99 5.33
CA LEU A 111 -4.12 7.71 4.75
C LEU A 111 -3.84 7.26 3.31
N SER A 112 -3.91 5.96 3.00
CA SER A 112 -3.76 5.48 1.63
C SER A 112 -4.89 5.92 0.71
N ILE A 113 -6.13 6.01 1.22
CA ILE A 113 -7.28 6.55 0.49
C ILE A 113 -7.05 8.04 0.20
N VAL A 114 -6.63 8.82 1.19
CA VAL A 114 -6.29 10.24 1.00
C VAL A 114 -5.18 10.39 -0.05
N SER A 115 -4.15 9.56 0.01
CA SER A 115 -3.08 9.53 -0.99
C SER A 115 -3.62 9.26 -2.40
N ALA A 116 -4.44 8.23 -2.56
CA ALA A 116 -5.04 7.88 -3.86
C ALA A 116 -5.92 9.01 -4.42
N LEU A 117 -6.71 9.66 -3.56
CA LEU A 117 -7.55 10.80 -3.95
C LEU A 117 -6.71 12.01 -4.37
N LEU A 118 -5.60 12.29 -3.67
CA LEU A 118 -4.69 13.37 -4.04
C LEU A 118 -3.96 13.08 -5.36
N ILE A 119 -3.47 11.86 -5.54
CA ILE A 119 -2.83 11.42 -6.80
C ILE A 119 -3.84 11.55 -7.95
N TYR A 120 -5.08 11.08 -7.76
CA TYR A 120 -6.14 11.20 -8.76
C TYR A 120 -6.49 12.67 -9.06
N GLY A 121 -6.60 13.51 -8.03
CA GLY A 121 -6.86 14.94 -8.17
C GLY A 121 -5.77 15.63 -8.98
N VAL A 122 -4.50 15.36 -8.68
CA VAL A 122 -3.37 15.91 -9.44
C VAL A 122 -3.36 15.41 -10.88
N ALA A 123 -3.52 14.10 -11.08
CA ALA A 123 -3.57 13.49 -12.41
C ALA A 123 -4.65 14.15 -13.28
N ARG A 124 -5.85 14.32 -12.72
CA ARG A 124 -7.01 14.85 -13.45
C ARG A 124 -6.90 16.35 -13.71
N LEU A 125 -6.48 17.13 -12.71
CA LEU A 125 -6.48 18.60 -12.80
C LEU A 125 -5.30 19.16 -13.60
N PHE A 126 -4.12 18.54 -13.51
CA PHE A 126 -2.90 19.04 -14.15
C PHE A 126 -2.54 18.31 -15.45
N PHE A 127 -2.94 17.03 -15.59
CA PHE A 127 -2.53 16.19 -16.71
C PHE A 127 -3.71 15.56 -17.47
N GLY A 128 -4.94 16.05 -17.24
CA GLY A 128 -6.12 15.63 -18.00
C GLY A 128 -6.51 14.15 -17.82
N TYR A 129 -5.96 13.46 -16.82
CA TYR A 129 -6.20 12.04 -16.60
C TYR A 129 -7.69 11.70 -16.48
N GLN A 130 -8.12 10.69 -17.25
CA GLN A 130 -9.47 10.13 -17.18
C GLN A 130 -9.41 8.66 -16.83
N LEU A 131 -10.29 8.24 -15.91
CA LEU A 131 -10.49 6.84 -15.61
C LEU A 131 -11.42 6.26 -16.68
N ILE A 132 -10.84 5.64 -17.71
CA ILE A 132 -11.54 5.09 -18.87
C ILE A 132 -12.29 3.80 -18.50
N GLY A 133 -11.71 2.99 -17.63
CA GLY A 133 -12.31 1.74 -17.18
C GLY A 133 -13.48 1.92 -16.21
N SER A 134 -14.00 0.82 -15.68
CA SER A 134 -15.14 0.85 -14.75
C SER A 134 -14.72 1.38 -13.38
N PRO A 135 -15.30 2.50 -12.88
CA PRO A 135 -14.96 3.05 -11.56
C PRO A 135 -15.25 2.06 -10.42
N LEU A 136 -16.34 1.28 -10.55
CA LEU A 136 -16.70 0.28 -9.55
C LEU A 136 -15.67 -0.85 -9.50
N PHE A 137 -15.20 -1.27 -10.68
CA PHE A 137 -14.15 -2.29 -10.77
C PHE A 137 -12.84 -1.77 -10.18
N PHE A 138 -12.44 -0.53 -10.50
CA PHE A 138 -11.25 0.11 -9.93
C PHE A 138 -11.32 0.20 -8.41
N VAL A 139 -12.45 0.64 -7.85
CA VAL A 139 -12.64 0.71 -6.40
C VAL A 139 -12.53 -0.68 -5.75
N GLY A 140 -13.16 -1.70 -6.34
CA GLY A 140 -13.05 -3.08 -5.87
C GLY A 140 -11.61 -3.60 -5.90
N SER A 141 -10.89 -3.37 -7.01
CA SER A 141 -9.47 -3.70 -7.16
C SER A 141 -8.60 -2.97 -6.14
N TYR A 142 -8.83 -1.68 -5.93
CA TYR A 142 -8.13 -0.87 -4.94
C TYR A 142 -8.30 -1.43 -3.53
N PHE A 143 -9.53 -1.72 -3.11
CA PHE A 143 -9.78 -2.30 -1.80
C PHE A 143 -9.12 -3.66 -1.63
N LEU A 144 -9.14 -4.52 -2.66
CA LEU A 144 -8.49 -5.83 -2.62
C LEU A 144 -6.97 -5.70 -2.45
N VAL A 145 -6.33 -4.83 -3.23
CA VAL A 145 -4.90 -4.55 -3.11
C VAL A 145 -4.59 -3.98 -1.73
N MET A 146 -5.41 -3.04 -1.24
CA MET A 146 -5.25 -2.44 0.07
C MET A 146 -5.31 -3.49 1.18
N VAL A 147 -6.37 -4.29 1.28
CA VAL A 147 -6.46 -5.30 2.35
C VAL A 147 -5.34 -6.35 2.25
N SER A 148 -4.92 -6.70 1.04
CA SER A 148 -3.82 -7.65 0.80
C SER A 148 -2.46 -7.10 1.24
N MET A 149 -2.12 -5.84 0.94
CA MET A 149 -0.86 -5.25 1.42
C MET A 149 -0.90 -5.05 2.94
N TYR A 150 -2.04 -4.65 3.48
CA TYR A 150 -2.20 -4.39 4.91
C TYR A 150 -2.12 -5.67 5.75
N SER A 151 -2.58 -6.82 5.24
CA SER A 151 -2.38 -8.10 5.92
C SER A 151 -0.90 -8.46 6.05
N LEU A 152 -0.10 -8.17 5.03
CA LEU A 152 1.35 -8.37 5.05
C LEU A 152 2.03 -7.38 6.01
N GLY A 153 1.58 -6.12 6.06
CA GLY A 153 2.02 -5.17 7.08
C GLY A 153 1.73 -5.67 8.50
N LEU A 154 0.51 -6.15 8.75
CA LEU A 154 0.14 -6.74 10.04
C LEU A 154 0.96 -8.00 10.38
N LEU A 155 1.32 -8.81 9.38
CA LEU A 155 2.23 -9.93 9.57
C LEU A 155 3.62 -9.46 10.02
N ILE A 156 4.20 -8.45 9.36
CA ILE A 156 5.50 -7.90 9.77
C ILE A 156 5.44 -7.32 11.19
N ALA A 157 4.36 -6.59 11.51
CA ALA A 157 4.12 -6.03 12.85
C ALA A 157 4.04 -7.12 13.95
N SER A 158 3.48 -8.29 13.60
CA SER A 158 3.37 -9.43 14.52
C SER A 158 4.72 -10.12 14.80
N LEU A 159 5.64 -10.10 13.83
CA LEU A 159 6.93 -10.79 13.90
C LEU A 159 8.06 -9.93 14.51
N CYS A 160 8.04 -8.62 14.27
CA CYS A 160 9.16 -7.75 14.60
C CYS A 160 9.07 -7.21 16.03
N ARG A 161 10.05 -7.52 16.88
CA ARG A 161 10.05 -7.10 18.30
C ARG A 161 10.58 -5.69 18.53
N THR A 162 11.45 -5.20 17.66
CA THR A 162 12.09 -3.89 17.81
C THR A 162 11.89 -3.04 16.57
N VAL A 163 11.95 -1.71 16.72
CA VAL A 163 11.86 -0.74 15.63
C VAL A 163 12.98 -0.97 14.61
N LYS A 164 14.18 -1.34 15.07
CA LYS A 164 15.31 -1.65 14.19
C LYS A 164 15.02 -2.89 13.32
N MET A 165 14.48 -3.95 13.92
CA MET A 165 14.10 -5.16 13.17
C MET A 165 12.94 -4.88 12.22
N ALA A 166 11.92 -4.14 12.67
CA ALA A 166 10.78 -3.76 11.85
C ALA A 166 11.21 -2.96 10.62
N ASN A 167 12.06 -1.95 10.80
CA ASN A 167 12.61 -1.16 9.69
C ASN A 167 13.38 -2.03 8.68
N LEU A 168 14.24 -2.93 9.17
CA LEU A 168 15.02 -3.81 8.30
C LEU A 168 14.12 -4.76 7.51
N VAL A 169 13.17 -5.43 8.17
CA VAL A 169 12.25 -6.36 7.50
C VAL A 169 11.35 -5.62 6.52
N CYS A 170 10.80 -4.47 6.90
CA CYS A 170 9.99 -3.65 6.00
C CYS A 170 10.79 -3.22 4.78
N SER A 171 12.03 -2.76 4.94
CA SER A 171 12.88 -2.34 3.82
C SER A 171 13.22 -3.50 2.88
N VAL A 172 13.61 -4.65 3.45
CA VAL A 172 13.96 -5.87 2.68
C VAL A 172 12.76 -6.46 1.95
N VAL A 173 11.53 -6.26 2.44
CA VAL A 173 10.31 -6.68 1.73
C VAL A 173 9.86 -5.62 0.72
N TYR A 174 9.83 -4.36 1.15
CA TYR A 174 9.30 -3.23 0.37
C TYR A 174 10.13 -2.95 -0.89
N PHE A 175 11.45 -2.80 -0.77
CA PHE A 175 12.27 -2.37 -1.91
C PHE A 175 12.30 -3.42 -3.03
N PRO A 176 12.51 -4.72 -2.76
CA PRO A 176 12.40 -5.73 -3.80
C PRO A 176 11.01 -5.78 -4.43
N MET A 177 9.94 -5.66 -3.63
CA MET A 177 8.60 -5.55 -4.20
C MET A 177 8.46 -4.33 -5.09
N LEU A 178 8.92 -3.16 -4.65
CA LEU A 178 8.85 -1.92 -5.41
C LEU A 178 9.56 -2.04 -6.76
N PHE A 179 10.82 -2.51 -6.76
CA PHE A 179 11.63 -2.61 -7.97
C PHE A 179 11.14 -3.68 -8.95
N LEU A 180 10.62 -4.80 -8.45
CA LEU A 180 10.15 -5.92 -9.28
C LEU A 180 8.68 -5.82 -9.66
N SER A 181 7.91 -4.90 -9.07
CA SER A 181 6.46 -4.84 -9.27
C SER A 181 5.99 -4.33 -10.62
N GLY A 182 6.87 -3.76 -11.44
CA GLY A 182 6.46 -3.00 -12.61
C GLY A 182 6.25 -1.51 -12.33
N ALA A 183 6.40 -1.05 -11.08
CA ALA A 183 6.21 0.35 -10.70
C ALA A 183 7.34 1.27 -11.16
N THR A 184 8.59 0.84 -10.99
CA THR A 184 9.78 1.64 -11.31
C THR A 184 10.37 1.28 -12.67
N ILE A 185 10.35 -0.01 -13.00
CA ILE A 185 10.86 -0.57 -14.26
C ILE A 185 9.69 -1.31 -14.88
N PRO A 186 9.33 -1.07 -16.15
CA PRO A 186 8.25 -1.77 -16.82
C PRO A 186 8.39 -3.29 -16.68
N PHE A 187 7.31 -3.97 -16.30
CA PHE A 187 7.34 -5.42 -16.07
C PHE A 187 7.69 -6.19 -17.35
N GLU A 188 7.31 -5.63 -18.49
CA GLU A 188 7.42 -6.22 -19.82
C GLU A 188 8.89 -6.32 -20.30
N ILE A 189 9.80 -5.51 -19.75
CA ILE A 189 11.23 -5.54 -20.14
C ILE A 189 12.06 -6.53 -19.31
N PHE A 190 11.48 -7.15 -18.29
CA PHE A 190 12.19 -8.15 -17.50
C PHE A 190 12.41 -9.46 -18.29
N PRO A 191 13.52 -10.18 -18.09
CA PRO A 191 13.69 -11.51 -18.64
C PRO A 191 12.69 -12.50 -18.01
N GLU A 192 12.32 -13.55 -18.74
CA GLU A 192 11.28 -14.51 -18.31
C GLU A 192 11.42 -15.04 -16.88
N PRO A 193 12.62 -15.42 -16.38
CA PRO A 193 12.76 -15.90 -15.00
C PRO A 193 12.38 -14.84 -13.97
N LEU A 194 12.70 -13.58 -14.25
CA LEU A 194 12.39 -12.47 -13.35
C LEU A 194 10.91 -12.11 -13.40
N GLN A 195 10.29 -12.16 -14.58
CA GLN A 195 8.84 -12.00 -14.72
C GLN A 195 8.07 -13.07 -13.94
N PHE A 196 8.55 -14.32 -13.96
CA PHE A 196 7.94 -15.41 -13.20
C PHE A 196 7.96 -15.12 -11.69
N VAL A 197 9.13 -14.79 -11.13
CA VAL A 197 9.28 -14.47 -9.70
C VAL A 197 8.47 -13.23 -9.33
N ALA A 198 8.57 -12.15 -10.10
CA ALA A 198 7.82 -10.93 -9.88
C ALA A 198 6.30 -11.16 -9.98
N GLY A 199 5.86 -12.14 -10.78
CA GLY A 199 4.47 -12.54 -10.89
C GLY A 199 3.85 -13.07 -9.60
N PHE A 200 4.64 -13.59 -8.66
CA PHE A 200 4.14 -14.02 -7.34
C PHE A 200 4.03 -12.87 -6.34
N LEU A 201 4.58 -11.70 -6.65
CA LEU A 201 4.54 -10.57 -5.74
C LEU A 201 3.14 -9.92 -5.76
N PRO A 202 2.50 -9.77 -4.58
CA PRO A 202 1.18 -9.14 -4.48
C PRO A 202 1.14 -7.72 -5.04
N LEU A 203 2.23 -6.96 -4.89
CA LEU A 203 2.33 -5.61 -5.46
C LEU A 203 2.27 -5.63 -6.99
N THR A 204 2.99 -6.54 -7.66
CA THR A 204 2.95 -6.70 -9.12
C THR A 204 1.54 -6.96 -9.62
N GLN A 205 0.86 -7.89 -8.97
CA GLN A 205 -0.51 -8.27 -9.33
C GLN A 205 -1.50 -7.15 -9.03
N GLY A 206 -1.28 -6.41 -7.94
CA GLY A 206 -2.07 -5.23 -7.61
C GLY A 206 -1.93 -4.12 -8.65
N ILE A 207 -0.72 -3.85 -9.14
CA ILE A 207 -0.48 -2.86 -10.20
C ILE A 207 -1.16 -3.30 -11.49
N LYS A 208 -1.02 -4.57 -11.89
CA LYS A 208 -1.69 -5.11 -13.10
C LYS A 208 -3.21 -4.93 -13.01
N LEU A 209 -3.80 -5.29 -11.87
CA LEU A 209 -5.24 -5.19 -11.65
C LEU A 209 -5.73 -3.74 -11.62
N LEU A 210 -5.00 -2.85 -10.95
CA LEU A 210 -5.31 -1.42 -10.92
C LEU A 210 -5.15 -0.78 -12.30
N LYS A 211 -4.07 -1.08 -13.03
CA LYS A 211 -3.85 -0.55 -14.39
C LYS A 211 -4.96 -0.99 -15.34
N ALA A 212 -5.34 -2.27 -15.31
CA ALA A 212 -6.43 -2.79 -16.13
C ALA A 212 -7.78 -2.14 -15.82
N SER A 213 -8.15 -2.06 -14.54
CA SER A 213 -9.41 -1.42 -14.12
C SER A 213 -9.46 0.08 -14.38
N SER A 214 -8.31 0.74 -14.38
CA SER A 214 -8.13 2.17 -14.61
C SER A 214 -8.23 2.55 -16.09
N LEU A 215 -7.55 1.79 -16.95
CA LEU A 215 -7.46 2.05 -18.40
C LEU A 215 -8.51 1.29 -19.22
N GLY A 216 -9.30 0.41 -18.59
CA GLY A 216 -10.29 -0.41 -19.30
C GLY A 216 -9.66 -1.54 -20.13
N LEU A 217 -8.46 -1.99 -19.76
CA LEU A 217 -7.76 -3.06 -20.46
C LEU A 217 -8.29 -4.43 -20.02
N GLU A 218 -8.33 -5.38 -20.94
CA GLU A 218 -8.61 -6.77 -20.61
C GLU A 218 -7.46 -7.38 -19.81
N VAL A 219 -7.79 -8.06 -18.72
CA VAL A 219 -6.81 -8.76 -17.88
C VAL A 219 -7.36 -10.09 -17.41
N ASN A 220 -6.50 -11.11 -17.38
CA ASN A 220 -6.83 -12.36 -16.74
C ASN A 220 -6.91 -12.15 -15.22
N LEU A 221 -8.12 -12.21 -14.67
CA LEU A 221 -8.37 -11.95 -13.25
C LEU A 221 -7.93 -13.09 -12.33
N LEU A 222 -7.75 -14.31 -12.83
CA LEU A 222 -7.46 -15.47 -11.97
C LEU A 222 -6.15 -15.28 -11.21
N VAL A 223 -5.07 -14.92 -11.90
CA VAL A 223 -3.74 -14.80 -11.27
C VAL A 223 -3.71 -13.65 -10.25
N PRO A 224 -4.16 -12.42 -10.57
CA PRO A 224 -4.20 -11.35 -9.59
C PRO A 224 -5.06 -11.67 -8.37
N LEU A 225 -6.25 -12.24 -8.58
CA LEU A 225 -7.13 -12.60 -7.47
C LEU A 225 -6.50 -13.69 -6.59
N LEU A 226 -5.95 -14.75 -7.18
CA LEU A 226 -5.31 -15.83 -6.41
C LEU A 226 -4.13 -15.32 -5.56
N VAL A 227 -3.25 -14.50 -6.13
CA VAL A 227 -2.10 -13.97 -5.41
C VAL A 227 -2.53 -12.98 -4.32
N LEU A 228 -3.45 -12.05 -4.62
CA LEU A 228 -3.90 -11.05 -3.66
C LEU A 228 -4.71 -11.66 -2.51
N PHE A 229 -5.65 -12.57 -2.81
CA PHE A 229 -6.38 -13.30 -1.77
C PHE A 229 -5.46 -14.26 -1.01
N GLY A 230 -4.52 -14.92 -1.68
CA GLY A 230 -3.49 -15.74 -1.04
C GLY A 230 -2.69 -14.94 -0.02
N ALA A 231 -2.17 -13.77 -0.40
CA ALA A 231 -1.46 -12.87 0.50
C ALA A 231 -2.34 -12.31 1.61
N LEU A 232 -3.61 -12.00 1.32
CA LEU A 232 -4.59 -11.59 2.33
C LEU A 232 -4.77 -12.66 3.41
N ILE A 233 -5.10 -13.88 2.99
CA ILE A 233 -5.39 -15.01 3.87
C ILE A 233 -4.13 -15.42 4.65
N LEU A 234 -2.99 -15.58 3.96
CA LEU A 234 -1.72 -15.92 4.61
C LEU A 234 -1.28 -14.83 5.58
N GLY A 235 -1.35 -13.56 5.18
CA GLY A 235 -0.99 -12.43 6.04
C GLY A 235 -1.83 -12.39 7.31
N ILE A 236 -3.15 -12.54 7.21
CA ILE A 236 -4.05 -12.55 8.37
C ILE A 236 -3.81 -13.78 9.25
N LEU A 237 -3.79 -14.99 8.68
CA LEU A 237 -3.63 -16.23 9.45
C LEU A 237 -2.29 -16.28 10.18
N LEU A 238 -1.19 -15.94 9.48
CA LEU A 238 0.14 -15.92 10.08
C LEU A 238 0.25 -14.77 11.09
N SER A 239 -0.33 -13.60 10.82
CA SER A 239 -0.35 -12.50 11.79
C SER A 239 -1.05 -12.92 13.07
N MET A 240 -2.25 -13.52 13.00
CA MET A 240 -2.95 -14.01 14.20
C MET A 240 -2.19 -15.09 14.95
N ARG A 241 -1.50 -15.99 14.24
CA ARG A 241 -0.72 -17.08 14.84
C ARG A 241 0.55 -16.60 15.53
N PHE A 242 1.23 -15.62 14.95
CA PHE A 242 2.50 -15.11 15.46
C PHE A 242 2.36 -13.85 16.31
N PHE A 243 1.18 -13.22 16.36
CA PHE A 243 0.96 -12.03 17.15
C PHE A 243 1.21 -12.31 18.64
N ARG A 244 2.21 -11.62 19.17
CA ARG A 244 2.55 -11.62 20.59
C ARG A 244 2.54 -10.20 21.10
N TRP A 245 1.99 -10.05 22.30
CA TRP A 245 2.04 -8.80 23.05
C TRP A 245 3.46 -8.41 23.47
N GLU A 246 4.36 -9.39 23.58
CA GLU A 246 5.78 -9.24 23.91
C GLU A 246 6.68 -9.50 22.70
#